data_AF-A0A1X7SUL3-F1
#
_entry.id   AF-A0A1X7SUL3-F1
#
_cell.length_a   1.000
_cell.length_b   1.000
_cell.length_c   1.000
_cell.angle_alpha   90.00
_cell.angle_beta   90.00
_cell.angle_gamma   90.00
#
_symmetry.space_group_name_H-M   'P 1'
#
loop_
_entity.id
_entity.type
_entity.pdbx_description
1 polymer ?
#
loop_
_entity_poly.entity_id
_entity_poly.type
_entity_poly.pdbx_seq_one_letter_code
_entity_poly.pdbx_strand_id
1 'polypeptide(L)' 'SDEAFTPPTGTSTGREVVAIYNYTAQYSDELTFSEGEILQILEEVDDNWYHGVCQDKVGIFPKTYVREP' A
#
# COMPACT_ATOMS: atom_id res chain seq x y z
N SER A 1 -25.06 5.40 30.17
CA SER A 1 -23.72 5.94 29.89
C SER A 1 -23.36 5.50 28.50
N ASP A 2 -23.79 6.28 27.52
CA ASP A 2 -23.37 6.16 26.14
C ASP A 2 -22.15 7.07 26.03
N GLU A 3 -20.95 6.49 26.15
CA GLU A 3 -19.71 7.23 25.88
C GLU A 3 -19.23 6.85 24.48
N ALA A 4 -19.39 7.80 23.58
CA ALA A 4 -18.76 7.80 22.28
C ALA A 4 -17.25 7.61 22.42
N PHE A 5 -16.73 6.55 21.80
CA PHE A 5 -15.33 6.49 21.42
C PHE A 5 -15.24 6.59 19.90
N THR A 6 -15.38 7.81 19.37
CA THR A 6 -14.81 8.11 18.06
C THR A 6 -13.30 8.24 18.24
N PRO A 7 -12.45 7.39 17.64
CA PRO A 7 -11.15 7.89 17.28
C PRO A 7 -11.33 8.83 16.08
N PRO A 8 -10.69 10.01 16.07
CA PRO A 8 -10.45 10.72 14.82
C PRO A 8 -9.52 9.81 13.99
N THR A 9 -9.28 9.99 12.70
CA THR A 9 -8.25 10.93 12.25
C THR A 9 -7.88 10.50 10.84
N GLY A 10 -8.01 11.40 9.87
CA GLY A 10 -7.34 11.29 8.59
C GLY A 10 -7.85 10.18 7.66
N THR A 11 -8.73 10.55 6.75
CA THR A 11 -8.37 10.42 5.33
C THR A 11 -6.99 11.04 5.11
N SER A 12 -5.92 10.41 5.61
CA SER A 12 -4.60 10.65 5.06
C SER A 12 -4.72 9.95 3.72
N THR A 13 -4.97 10.74 2.68
CA THR A 13 -4.78 10.34 1.29
C THR A 13 -3.37 9.77 1.22
N GLY A 14 -3.24 8.46 1.50
CA GLY A 14 -1.99 7.73 1.39
C GLY A 14 -1.50 7.92 -0.03
N ARG A 15 -0.20 8.07 -0.23
CA ARG A 15 0.35 8.32 -1.57
C ARG A 15 -0.07 7.15 -2.47
N GLU A 16 -0.88 7.44 -3.48
CA GLU A 16 -1.30 6.45 -4.46
C GLU A 16 -0.22 6.31 -5.52
N VAL A 17 0.03 5.08 -5.92
CA VAL A 17 0.99 4.73 -6.97
C VAL A 17 0.38 3.70 -7.89
N VAL A 18 0.86 3.68 -9.13
CA VAL A 18 0.43 2.75 -10.17
C VAL A 18 1.53 1.71 -10.36
N ALA A 19 1.16 0.43 -10.33
CA ALA A 19 2.05 -0.65 -10.72
C ALA A 19 2.44 -0.51 -12.20
N ILE A 20 3.74 -0.51 -12.49
CA ILE A 20 4.27 -0.46 -13.86
C ILE A 20 4.73 -1.82 -14.39
N TYR A 21 4.77 -2.82 -13.52
CA TYR A 21 5.05 -4.21 -13.84
C TYR A 21 4.22 -5.14 -12.96
N ASN A 22 4.00 -6.37 -13.42
CA ASN A 22 3.43 -7.43 -12.59
C ASN A 22 4.43 -7.82 -11.50
N TYR A 23 3.94 -8.03 -10.27
CA TYR A 23 4.74 -8.52 -9.17
C TYR A 23 3.99 -9.64 -8.43
N THR A 24 4.69 -10.75 -8.19
CA THR A 24 4.16 -11.88 -7.42
C THR A 24 4.92 -11.98 -6.11
N ALA A 25 4.18 -11.92 -5.00
CA ALA A 25 4.73 -12.08 -3.65
C ALA A 25 5.56 -13.37 -3.55
N GLN A 26 6.80 -13.23 -3.09
CA GLN A 26 7.73 -14.30 -2.79
C GLN A 26 7.63 -14.71 -1.32
N TYR A 27 7.23 -13.78 -0.45
CA TYR A 27 7.02 -14.01 0.98
C TYR A 27 5.61 -13.59 1.41
N SER A 28 5.18 -14.07 2.59
CA SER A 28 3.80 -13.88 3.07
C SER A 28 3.44 -12.44 3.43
N ASP A 29 4.45 -11.60 3.66
CA ASP A 29 4.35 -10.18 3.99
C ASP A 29 4.39 -9.29 2.74
N GLU A 30 4.63 -9.85 1.55
CA GLU A 30 4.64 -9.11 0.29
C GLU A 30 3.26 -9.09 -0.37
N LEU A 31 3.00 -8.05 -1.16
CA LEU A 31 1.80 -7.94 -2.01
C LEU A 31 2.02 -8.59 -3.37
N THR A 32 0.96 -9.18 -3.93
CA THR A 32 0.87 -9.56 -5.35
C THR A 32 -0.04 -8.58 -6.06
N PHE A 33 0.41 -8.02 -7.18
CA PHE A 33 -0.33 -7.04 -7.98
C PHE A 33 0.06 -7.10 -9.46
N SER A 34 -0.82 -6.60 -10.32
CA SER A 34 -0.63 -6.56 -11.77
C SER A 34 -0.29 -5.15 -12.26
N GLU A 35 0.37 -5.05 -13.41
CA GLU A 35 0.59 -3.78 -14.11
C GLU A 35 -0.74 -3.04 -14.29
N GLY A 36 -0.73 -1.74 -13.97
CA GLY A 36 -1.89 -0.87 -14.03
C GLY A 36 -2.75 -0.84 -12.76
N GLU A 37 -2.50 -1.70 -11.76
CA GLU A 37 -3.19 -1.61 -10.48
C GLU A 37 -2.75 -0.39 -9.66
N ILE A 38 -3.70 0.16 -8.89
CA ILE A 38 -3.45 1.26 -7.96
C ILE A 38 -3.17 0.67 -6.58
N LEU A 39 -2.04 1.06 -6.01
CA LEU A 39 -1.64 0.72 -4.65
C LEU A 39 -1.60 1.98 -3.80
N GLN A 40 -2.00 1.85 -2.54
CA GLN A 40 -1.90 2.93 -1.57
C GLN A 40 -0.69 2.70 -0.67
N ILE A 41 0.26 3.64 -0.65
CA ILE A 41 1.38 3.63 0.28
C ILE A 41 0.88 4.09 1.64
N LEU A 42 1.07 3.26 2.66
CA LEU A 42 0.83 3.60 4.06
C LEU A 42 2.10 4.19 4.69
N GLU A 43 3.26 3.57 4.43
CA GLU A 43 4.55 4.03 4.92
C GLU A 43 5.70 3.60 3.99
N GLU A 44 6.83 4.28 4.13
CA GLU A 44 8.08 3.89 3.51
C GLU A 44 8.89 3.06 4.50
N VAL A 45 9.21 1.82 4.13
CA VAL A 45 9.93 0.89 5.01
C VAL A 45 11.42 1.19 4.98
N ASP A 46 11.98 1.28 3.77
CA ASP A 46 13.39 1.58 3.49
C ASP A 46 13.55 2.14 2.07
N ASP A 47 14.78 2.19 1.54
CA ASP A 47 15.06 2.69 0.19
C ASP A 47 14.46 1.85 -0.96
N ASN A 48 14.12 0.58 -0.70
CA ASN A 48 13.68 -0.39 -1.69
C ASN A 48 12.19 -0.75 -1.57
N TRP A 49 11.58 -0.58 -0.41
CA TRP A 49 10.23 -1.08 -0.11
C TRP A 49 9.26 -0.02 0.40
N TYR A 50 8.02 -0.10 -0.09
CA TYR A 50 6.86 0.52 0.53
C TYR A 50 6.07 -0.53 1.29
N HIS A 51 5.40 -0.10 2.36
CA HIS A 51 4.34 -0.86 2.99
C HIS A 51 3.02 -0.18 2.66
N GLY A 52 2.04 -0.96 2.22
CA GLY A 52 0.80 -0.40 1.73
C GLY A 52 -0.31 -1.42 1.49
N VAL A 53 -1.30 -0.98 0.73
CA VAL A 53 -2.52 -1.72 0.45
C VAL A 53 -2.69 -1.88 -1.05
N CYS A 54 -3.01 -3.09 -1.48
CA CYS A 54 -3.48 -3.38 -2.83
C CYS A 54 -4.75 -4.21 -2.70
N GLN A 55 -5.87 -3.69 -3.23
CA GLN A 55 -7.19 -4.29 -3.03
C GLN A 55 -7.49 -4.46 -1.53
N ASP A 56 -7.76 -5.68 -1.06
CA ASP A 56 -8.05 -6.01 0.35
C ASP A 56 -6.82 -6.55 1.10
N LYS A 57 -5.62 -6.49 0.51
CA LYS A 57 -4.39 -7.03 1.09
C LYS A 57 -3.46 -5.91 1.54
N VAL A 58 -2.83 -6.15 2.68
CA VAL A 58 -1.82 -5.27 3.27
C VAL A 58 -0.49 -6.00 3.27
N GLY A 59 0.58 -5.33 2.85
CA GLY A 59 1.91 -5.91 2.77
C GLY A 59 2.92 -4.95 2.15
N ILE A 60 4.15 -5.43 1.98
CA ILE A 60 5.22 -4.67 1.35
C ILE A 60 5.30 -4.91 -0.15
N PHE A 61 5.79 -3.93 -0.89
CA PHE A 61 6.04 -4.03 -2.32
C PHE A 61 7.23 -3.17 -2.75
N PRO A 62 7.97 -3.57 -3.80
CA PRO A 62 9.17 -2.87 -4.21
C PRO A 62 8.86 -1.52 -4.87
N LYS A 63 9.56 -0.46 -4.46
CA LYS A 63 9.39 0.89 -5.00
C LYS A 63 9.65 0.97 -6.51
N THR A 64 10.53 0.11 -7.01
CA THR A 64 10.92 0.07 -8.43
C THR A 64 9.85 -0.51 -9.36
N TYR A 65 8.76 -1.06 -8.81
CA TYR A 65 7.65 -1.65 -9.57
C TYR A 65 6.43 -0.72 -9.63
N VAL A 66 6.54 0.48 -9.05
CA VAL A 66 5.45 1.44 -8.98
C VAL A 66 5.92 2.84 -9.39
N ARG A 67 4.99 3.68 -9.81
CA ARG A 67 5.23 5.10 -10.09
C ARG A 67 4.10 5.96 -9.57
N GLU A 68 4.36 7.25 -9.40
CA GLU A 68 3.27 8.22 -9.22
C GLU A 68 2.35 8.22 -10.47
N PRO A 69 1.01 8.35 -10.30
CA PRO A 69 0.03 8.26 -11.37
C PRO A 69 0.25 9.24 -12.53
#